data_AF-A0A976DBJ9-F1
#
_entry.id   AF-A0A976DBJ9-F1
#
_cell.length_a   1.000
_cell.length_b   1.000
_cell.length_c   1.000
_cell.angle_alpha   90.00
_cell.angle_beta   90.00
_cell.angle_gamma   90.00
#
_symmetry.space_group_name_H-M   'P 1'
#
loop_
_entity.id
_entity.type
_entity.pdbx_description
1 polymer ?
#
loop_
_entity_poly.entity_id
_entity_poly.type
_entity_poly.pdbx_seq_one_letter_code
_entity_poly.pdbx_strand_id
1 'polypeptide(L)'
;MTPSRRQVLGGAFILTLFAYVLYAYWQPVYTYAKLDPRFDAHQYGRAYAYFKGQAAQYSLSFPFNARILGPWLAAQFSAASISGIFRSLNGFFLLLTVGFLVLIWQQFNIRKPLIFIGLCWVLLHWKGPVRMYLPDPISADVPLYFFEVAWLYLALKISQNAFKFTAIQAVFFGLIAILGTLQKEVFLVVIAATWAFFLFQKQRIHWLFLGCLGLGAAAHGLADWHFAPIQTDWRNFGLITVLRGLKRYALAPDLWIRLPVSWLLAYGFLWLGRGVVVVPSAQRFGFRYLQLMSLIWLVLSIVGGGDTTRIFVNGLPFVLTFLLIRLHAQPRWVGCGAAMASLPLMRLHLLEPDLGLFPQKNLEWCVECWTLAQSWPYWVYAALILGVYQYFARRLEAADARKSHKI
;
A
#
# COMPACT_ATOMS: atom_id res chain seq x y z
N MET A 1 -7.37 -22.37 -24.47
CA MET A 1 -8.58 -21.87 -23.79
C MET A 1 -8.20 -20.70 -22.87
N THR A 2 -8.87 -19.55 -22.96
CA THR A 2 -8.60 -18.41 -22.05
C THR A 2 -9.32 -18.63 -20.71
N PRO A 3 -8.63 -18.62 -19.55
CA PRO A 3 -9.30 -18.85 -18.28
C PRO A 3 -10.39 -17.82 -17.99
N SER A 4 -11.51 -18.26 -17.39
CA SER A 4 -12.65 -17.42 -17.03
C SER A 4 -12.30 -16.44 -15.90
N ARG A 5 -13.11 -15.39 -15.70
CA ARG A 5 -12.92 -14.44 -14.59
C ARG A 5 -12.91 -15.12 -13.22
N ARG A 6 -13.78 -16.12 -13.03
CA ARG A 6 -13.86 -16.93 -11.81
C ARG A 6 -12.60 -17.76 -11.59
N GLN A 7 -12.04 -18.35 -12.65
CA GLN A 7 -10.80 -19.13 -12.57
C GLN A 7 -9.61 -18.26 -12.17
N VAL A 8 -9.48 -17.06 -12.74
CA VAL A 8 -8.40 -16.12 -12.37
C VAL A 8 -8.52 -15.69 -10.90
N LEU A 9 -9.75 -15.41 -10.43
CA LEU A 9 -9.99 -15.05 -9.04
C LEU A 9 -9.67 -16.21 -8.09
N GLY A 10 -10.21 -17.41 -8.36
CA GLY A 10 -9.94 -18.60 -7.55
C GLY A 10 -8.45 -18.96 -7.50
N GLY A 11 -7.75 -18.87 -8.63
CA GLY A 11 -6.30 -19.07 -8.68
C GLY A 11 -5.53 -18.05 -7.84
N ALA A 12 -5.95 -16.77 -7.85
CA ALA A 12 -5.33 -15.75 -7.01
C ALA A 12 -5.55 -15.99 -5.51
N PHE A 13 -6.73 -16.46 -5.09
CA PHE A 13 -7.00 -16.85 -3.70
C PHE A 13 -6.10 -18.02 -3.26
N ILE A 14 -6.03 -19.09 -4.07
CA ILE A 14 -5.20 -20.26 -3.76
C ILE A 14 -3.72 -19.85 -3.68
N LEU A 15 -3.23 -19.07 -4.65
CA LEU A 15 -1.85 -18.59 -4.65
C LEU A 15 -1.55 -17.71 -3.43
N THR A 16 -2.48 -16.84 -3.04
CA THR A 16 -2.34 -15.98 -1.86
C THR A 16 -2.28 -16.80 -0.58
N LEU A 17 -3.20 -17.76 -0.42
CA LEU A 17 -3.22 -18.65 0.74
C LEU A 17 -1.94 -19.48 0.82
N PHE A 18 -1.52 -20.08 -0.29
CA PHE A 18 -0.29 -20.87 -0.37
C PHE A 18 0.94 -20.03 -0.01
N ALA A 19 1.12 -18.87 -0.64
CA ALA A 19 2.23 -17.98 -0.35
C ALA A 19 2.22 -17.50 1.10
N TYR A 20 1.05 -17.13 1.63
CA TYR A 20 0.90 -16.67 3.01
C TYR A 20 1.27 -17.76 4.01
N VAL A 21 0.76 -18.99 3.84
CA VAL A 21 1.09 -20.14 4.71
C VAL A 21 2.58 -20.48 4.61
N LEU A 22 3.14 -20.52 3.41
CA LEU A 22 4.56 -20.83 3.20
C LEU A 22 5.47 -19.80 3.89
N TYR A 23 5.21 -18.50 3.70
CA TYR A 23 5.96 -17.47 4.41
C TYR A 23 5.67 -17.48 5.90
N ALA A 24 4.44 -17.71 6.36
CA ALA A 24 4.15 -17.79 7.79
C ALA A 24 4.91 -18.93 8.49
N TYR A 25 5.22 -20.00 7.75
CA TYR A 25 6.03 -21.13 8.21
C TYR A 25 7.53 -20.80 8.25
N TRP A 26 8.09 -20.15 7.21
CA TRP A 26 9.53 -19.87 7.14
C TRP A 26 9.98 -18.55 7.77
N GLN A 27 9.11 -17.54 7.82
CA GLN A 27 9.45 -16.20 8.27
C GLN A 27 9.50 -16.15 9.81
N PRO A 28 10.66 -15.85 10.42
CA PRO A 28 10.74 -15.64 11.87
C PRO A 28 9.87 -14.45 12.29
N VAL A 29 9.20 -14.59 13.43
CA VAL A 29 8.45 -13.51 14.10
C VAL A 29 9.36 -12.78 15.05
N TYR A 30 9.16 -11.47 15.21
CA TYR A 30 9.90 -10.68 16.16
C TYR A 30 9.70 -11.16 17.60
N THR A 31 10.82 -11.30 18.31
CA THR A 31 10.81 -11.51 19.76
C THR A 31 10.48 -10.18 20.43
N TYR A 32 9.18 -9.86 20.57
CA TYR A 32 8.71 -8.56 21.06
C TYR A 32 9.29 -8.16 22.42
N ALA A 33 9.56 -9.13 23.32
CA ALA A 33 10.19 -8.85 24.62
C ALA A 33 11.58 -8.20 24.51
N LYS A 34 12.28 -8.38 23.38
CA LYS A 34 13.61 -7.82 23.10
C LYS A 34 13.59 -6.76 21.99
N LEU A 35 12.44 -6.56 21.35
CA LEU A 35 12.27 -5.58 20.28
C LEU A 35 12.30 -4.16 20.85
N ASP A 36 12.96 -3.24 20.14
CA ASP A 36 13.03 -1.82 20.51
C ASP A 36 11.63 -1.28 20.88
N PRO A 37 11.45 -0.67 22.07
CA PRO A 37 10.16 -0.17 22.54
C PRO A 37 9.48 0.84 21.61
N ARG A 38 10.23 1.44 20.69
CA ARG A 38 9.71 2.40 19.70
C ARG A 38 8.92 1.76 18.56
N PHE A 39 8.96 0.43 18.41
CA PHE A 39 8.15 -0.25 17.40
C PHE A 39 6.66 -0.14 17.74
N ASP A 40 5.86 0.17 16.72
CA ASP A 40 4.40 0.34 16.80
C ASP A 40 3.70 -0.86 17.44
N ALA A 41 4.24 -2.07 17.26
CA ALA A 41 3.72 -3.32 17.83
C ALA A 41 3.51 -3.27 19.35
N HIS A 42 4.37 -2.56 20.08
CA HIS A 42 4.21 -2.39 21.54
C HIS A 42 2.97 -1.57 21.89
N GLN A 43 2.63 -0.57 21.07
CA GLN A 43 1.41 0.23 21.24
C GLN A 43 0.17 -0.62 20.96
N TYR A 44 0.18 -1.36 19.85
CA TYR A 44 -0.91 -2.25 19.48
C TYR A 44 -1.09 -3.42 20.47
N GLY A 45 0.00 -3.95 21.02
CA GLY A 45 -0.02 -4.97 22.07
C GLY A 45 -0.68 -4.47 23.36
N ARG A 46 -0.38 -3.24 23.78
CA ARG A 46 -1.04 -2.61 24.94
C ARG A 46 -2.52 -2.31 24.68
N ALA A 47 -2.87 -1.85 23.48
CA ALA A 47 -4.27 -1.66 23.07
C ALA A 47 -5.04 -2.98 23.14
N TYR A 48 -4.45 -4.07 22.63
CA TYR A 48 -5.03 -5.41 22.70
C TYR A 48 -5.23 -5.85 24.16
N ALA A 49 -4.21 -5.68 25.02
CA ALA A 49 -4.29 -6.08 26.42
C ALA A 49 -5.43 -5.35 27.15
N TYR A 50 -5.65 -4.06 26.87
CA TYR A 50 -6.80 -3.32 27.39
C TYR A 50 -8.14 -3.91 26.90
N PHE A 51 -8.32 -4.08 25.59
CA PHE A 51 -9.58 -4.63 25.05
C PHE A 51 -9.83 -6.08 25.47
N LYS A 52 -8.77 -6.83 25.81
CA LYS A 52 -8.87 -8.18 26.36
C LYS A 52 -9.22 -8.20 27.85
N GLY A 53 -9.23 -7.05 28.53
CA GLY A 53 -9.43 -6.94 29.97
C GLY A 53 -8.21 -7.30 30.81
N GLN A 54 -7.02 -7.39 30.19
CA GLN A 54 -5.75 -7.69 30.86
C GLN A 54 -5.07 -6.45 31.44
N ALA A 55 -5.39 -5.26 30.92
CA ALA A 55 -4.91 -3.98 31.42
C ALA A 55 -6.10 -3.12 31.85
N ALA A 56 -6.02 -2.53 33.04
CA ALA A 56 -7.10 -1.69 33.60
C ALA A 56 -7.19 -0.30 32.94
N GLN A 57 -6.10 0.21 32.38
CA GLN A 57 -6.02 1.55 31.81
C GLN A 57 -5.63 1.52 30.34
N TYR A 58 -6.33 2.30 29.52
CA TYR A 58 -5.95 2.53 28.13
C TYR A 58 -4.94 3.68 28.06
N SER A 59 -3.66 3.34 27.91
CA SER A 59 -2.54 4.27 27.99
C SER A 59 -1.67 4.10 26.74
N LEU A 60 -1.98 4.85 25.69
CA LEU A 60 -1.24 4.86 24.41
C LEU A 60 -0.88 6.27 23.96
N SER A 61 0.23 6.40 23.24
CA SER A 61 0.62 7.67 22.63
C SER A 61 -0.18 7.94 21.36
N PHE A 62 -0.37 9.20 21.00
CA PHE A 62 -0.82 9.57 19.66
C PHE A 62 0.16 9.04 18.59
N PRO A 63 -0.30 8.57 17.42
CA PRO A 63 -1.71 8.44 16.98
C PRO A 63 -2.37 7.10 17.39
N PHE A 64 -1.68 6.23 18.12
CA PHE A 64 -2.14 4.86 18.38
C PHE A 64 -3.40 4.80 19.25
N ASN A 65 -3.64 5.82 20.06
CA ASN A 65 -4.82 5.90 20.92
C ASN A 65 -6.15 5.88 20.15
N ALA A 66 -6.17 6.41 18.92
CA ALA A 66 -7.36 6.40 18.06
C ALA A 66 -7.39 5.18 17.09
N ARG A 67 -6.30 4.42 16.98
CA ARG A 67 -6.18 3.24 16.09
C ARG A 67 -6.71 1.96 16.75
N ILE A 68 -7.99 1.99 17.12
CA ILE A 68 -8.59 0.98 17.98
C ILE A 68 -9.05 -0.29 17.24
N LEU A 69 -9.34 -0.22 15.93
CA LEU A 69 -10.07 -1.29 15.25
C LEU A 69 -9.31 -2.62 15.25
N GLY A 70 -8.05 -2.62 14.80
CA GLY A 70 -7.22 -3.84 14.73
C GLY A 70 -7.06 -4.52 16.09
N PRO A 71 -6.59 -3.82 17.13
CA PRO A 71 -6.48 -4.39 18.48
C PRO A 71 -7.82 -4.85 19.07
N TRP A 72 -8.90 -4.09 18.85
CA TRP A 72 -10.24 -4.47 19.31
C TRP A 72 -10.72 -5.76 18.64
N LEU A 73 -10.56 -5.88 17.31
CA LEU A 73 -10.88 -7.11 16.57
C LEU A 73 -10.05 -8.29 17.07
N ALA A 74 -8.75 -8.11 17.26
CA ALA A 74 -7.86 -9.15 17.77
C ALA A 74 -8.29 -9.64 19.17
N ALA A 75 -8.73 -8.74 20.05
CA ALA A 75 -9.19 -9.10 21.39
C ALA A 75 -10.42 -10.04 21.40
N GLN A 76 -11.21 -10.05 20.32
CA GLN A 76 -12.38 -10.93 20.19
C GLN A 76 -12.03 -12.41 19.98
N PHE A 77 -10.79 -12.71 19.61
CA PHE A 77 -10.35 -14.09 19.37
C PHE A 77 -9.63 -14.68 20.58
N SER A 78 -9.73 -15.99 20.74
CA SER A 78 -8.91 -16.79 21.65
C SER A 78 -7.81 -17.51 20.85
N ALA A 79 -6.55 -17.30 21.22
CA ALA A 79 -5.43 -18.08 20.72
C ALA A 79 -4.32 -18.11 21.77
N ALA A 80 -3.34 -19.00 21.56
CA ALA A 80 -2.20 -19.16 22.47
C ALA A 80 -1.28 -17.93 22.53
N SER A 81 -1.24 -17.11 21.47
CA SER A 81 -0.41 -15.89 21.43
C SER A 81 -1.06 -14.77 20.64
N ILE A 82 -0.81 -13.52 21.07
CA ILE A 82 -1.24 -12.30 20.38
C ILE A 82 -0.75 -12.27 18.93
N SER A 83 0.51 -12.65 18.69
CA SER A 83 1.10 -12.69 17.34
C SER A 83 0.37 -13.69 16.44
N GLY A 84 -0.08 -14.82 16.97
CA GLY A 84 -0.88 -15.81 16.25
C GLY A 84 -2.25 -15.28 15.81
N ILE A 85 -2.91 -14.48 16.66
CA ILE A 85 -4.18 -13.81 16.35
C ILE A 85 -3.99 -12.81 15.21
N PHE A 86 -3.05 -11.88 15.40
CA PHE A 86 -2.78 -10.84 14.42
C PHE A 86 -2.32 -11.41 13.07
N ARG A 87 -1.52 -12.47 13.07
CA ARG A 87 -1.14 -13.21 11.86
C ARG A 87 -2.40 -13.75 11.15
N SER A 88 -3.29 -14.45 11.86
CA SER A 88 -4.53 -14.95 11.25
C SER A 88 -5.41 -13.83 10.67
N LEU A 89 -5.56 -12.71 11.40
CA LEU A 89 -6.30 -11.54 10.92
C LEU A 89 -5.67 -10.91 9.68
N ASN A 90 -4.35 -10.74 9.67
CA ASN A 90 -3.62 -10.20 8.53
C ASN A 90 -3.79 -11.11 7.30
N GLY A 91 -3.74 -12.43 7.47
CA GLY A 91 -4.01 -13.40 6.40
C GLY A 91 -5.42 -13.26 5.82
N PHE A 92 -6.43 -13.08 6.68
CA PHE A 92 -7.81 -12.83 6.25
C PHE A 92 -7.95 -11.54 5.44
N PHE A 93 -7.47 -10.40 5.98
CA PHE A 93 -7.54 -9.12 5.29
C PHE A 93 -6.73 -9.11 3.98
N LEU A 94 -5.63 -9.84 3.92
CA LEU A 94 -4.85 -10.01 2.70
C LEU A 94 -5.63 -10.74 1.61
N LEU A 95 -6.33 -11.84 1.94
CA LEU A 95 -7.17 -12.58 0.98
C LEU A 95 -8.26 -11.68 0.40
N LEU A 96 -8.91 -10.89 1.25
CA LEU A 96 -9.89 -9.89 0.79
C LEU A 96 -9.23 -8.84 -0.11
N THR A 97 -8.06 -8.31 0.30
CA THR A 97 -7.32 -7.32 -0.47
C THR A 97 -7.00 -7.81 -1.88
N VAL A 98 -6.45 -9.02 -2.01
CA VAL A 98 -6.14 -9.64 -3.30
C VAL A 98 -7.40 -9.88 -4.12
N GLY A 99 -8.48 -10.36 -3.49
CA GLY A 99 -9.76 -10.57 -4.16
C GLY A 99 -10.26 -9.28 -4.83
N PHE A 100 -10.31 -8.17 -4.08
CA PHE A 100 -10.73 -6.87 -4.62
C PHE A 100 -9.76 -6.33 -5.68
N LEU A 101 -8.43 -6.47 -5.50
CA LEU A 101 -7.46 -6.07 -6.52
C LEU A 101 -7.68 -6.80 -7.85
N VAL A 102 -7.85 -8.11 -7.81
CA VAL A 102 -8.10 -8.91 -9.03
C VAL A 102 -9.40 -8.50 -9.70
N LEU A 103 -10.46 -8.21 -8.93
CA LEU A 103 -11.71 -7.70 -9.48
C LEU A 103 -11.52 -6.33 -10.17
N ILE A 104 -10.77 -5.41 -9.55
CA ILE A 104 -10.43 -4.11 -10.15
C ILE A 104 -9.62 -4.30 -11.43
N TRP A 105 -8.58 -5.13 -11.40
CA TRP A 105 -7.72 -5.36 -12.57
C TRP A 105 -8.48 -6.03 -13.72
N GLN A 106 -9.40 -6.94 -13.42
CA GLN A 106 -10.32 -7.51 -14.42
C GLN A 106 -11.29 -6.47 -14.97
N GLN A 107 -11.79 -5.54 -14.15
CA GLN A 107 -12.65 -4.43 -14.59
C GLN A 107 -11.92 -3.48 -15.54
N PHE A 108 -10.62 -3.28 -15.36
CA PHE A 108 -9.77 -2.56 -16.31
C PHE A 108 -9.33 -3.40 -17.51
N ASN A 109 -9.71 -4.68 -17.60
CA ASN A 109 -9.27 -5.62 -18.62
C ASN A 109 -7.73 -5.76 -18.71
N ILE A 110 -7.03 -5.66 -17.56
CA ILE A 110 -5.59 -5.84 -17.50
C ILE A 110 -5.23 -7.26 -17.97
N ARG A 111 -4.18 -7.37 -18.79
CA ARG A 111 -3.70 -8.65 -19.34
C ARG A 111 -3.31 -9.59 -18.20
N LYS A 112 -3.63 -10.88 -18.32
CA LYS A 112 -3.36 -11.89 -17.28
C LYS A 112 -1.90 -11.96 -16.81
N PRO A 113 -0.88 -11.88 -17.69
CA PRO A 113 0.51 -11.82 -17.23
C PRO A 113 0.82 -10.62 -16.33
N LEU A 114 0.19 -9.46 -16.57
CA LEU A 114 0.35 -8.27 -15.73
C LEU A 114 -0.40 -8.40 -14.41
N ILE A 115 -1.57 -9.05 -14.40
CA ILE A 115 -2.26 -9.43 -13.16
C ILE A 115 -1.33 -10.31 -12.31
N PHE A 116 -0.69 -11.31 -12.92
CA PHE A 116 0.26 -12.17 -12.22
C PHE A 116 1.46 -11.39 -11.67
N ILE A 117 2.05 -10.49 -12.45
CA ILE A 117 3.12 -9.58 -11.97
C ILE A 117 2.65 -8.75 -10.77
N GLY A 118 1.42 -8.21 -10.82
CA GLY A 118 0.81 -7.51 -9.70
C GLY A 118 0.68 -8.39 -8.45
N LEU A 119 0.23 -9.63 -8.61
CA LEU A 119 0.16 -10.60 -7.50
C LEU A 119 1.54 -10.91 -6.93
N CYS A 120 2.57 -11.09 -7.77
CA CYS A 120 3.94 -11.24 -7.28
C CYS A 120 4.39 -10.05 -6.43
N TRP A 121 3.99 -8.82 -6.80
CA TRP A 121 4.27 -7.63 -6.00
C TRP A 121 3.61 -7.68 -4.62
N VAL A 122 2.34 -8.10 -4.55
CA VAL A 122 1.62 -8.21 -3.28
C VAL A 122 2.21 -9.31 -2.39
N LEU A 123 2.53 -10.46 -2.98
CA LEU A 123 2.85 -11.68 -2.23
C LEU A 123 4.34 -11.84 -1.93
N LEU A 124 5.22 -11.41 -2.83
CA LEU A 124 6.64 -11.74 -2.79
C LEU A 124 7.54 -10.52 -2.56
N HIS A 125 7.02 -9.30 -2.69
CA HIS A 125 7.83 -8.10 -2.44
C HIS A 125 8.19 -7.99 -0.95
N TRP A 126 9.43 -7.67 -0.64
CA TRP A 126 9.95 -7.62 0.72
C TRP A 126 9.27 -6.55 1.62
N LYS A 127 8.93 -5.39 1.06
CA LYS A 127 8.04 -4.39 1.73
C LYS A 127 6.55 -4.62 1.45
N GLY A 128 6.19 -5.70 0.77
CA GLY A 128 4.80 -6.01 0.43
C GLY A 128 3.97 -6.47 1.64
N PRO A 129 2.63 -6.53 1.50
CA PRO A 129 1.71 -6.88 2.58
C PRO A 129 1.98 -8.22 3.29
N VAL A 130 2.66 -9.16 2.63
CA VAL A 130 2.99 -10.47 3.21
C VAL A 130 4.31 -10.41 3.98
N ARG A 131 5.42 -10.21 3.26
CA ARG A 131 6.76 -10.42 3.81
C ARG A 131 7.18 -9.38 4.84
N MET A 132 6.62 -8.17 4.77
CA MET A 132 6.90 -7.12 5.74
C MET A 132 6.17 -7.34 7.08
N TYR A 133 4.95 -7.88 7.04
CA TYR A 133 4.06 -7.93 8.20
C TYR A 133 3.91 -9.33 8.79
N LEU A 134 4.54 -10.36 8.20
CA LEU A 134 4.68 -11.66 8.85
C LEU A 134 5.75 -11.73 9.95
N PRO A 135 6.91 -11.03 9.84
CA PRO A 135 7.84 -10.88 10.94
C PRO A 135 7.26 -10.01 12.07
N ASP A 136 6.53 -8.95 11.70
CA ASP A 136 5.83 -8.02 12.63
C ASP A 136 4.30 -8.07 12.45
N PRO A 137 3.64 -9.17 12.87
CA PRO A 137 2.20 -9.31 12.68
C PRO A 137 1.36 -8.30 13.47
N ILE A 138 1.85 -7.78 14.59
CA ILE A 138 1.09 -6.88 15.46
C ILE A 138 1.12 -5.46 14.87
N SER A 139 0.41 -5.26 13.76
CA SER A 139 0.38 -4.01 13.00
C SER A 139 -1.03 -3.66 12.52
N ALA A 140 -1.24 -2.39 12.16
CA ALA A 140 -2.50 -1.91 11.60
C ALA A 140 -2.50 -1.84 10.05
N ASP A 141 -1.37 -2.12 9.41
CA ASP A 141 -1.15 -1.80 8.00
C ASP A 141 -1.81 -2.80 7.06
N VAL A 142 -1.84 -4.10 7.40
CA VAL A 142 -2.45 -5.11 6.53
C VAL A 142 -3.97 -4.89 6.34
N PRO A 143 -4.75 -4.65 7.41
CA PRO A 143 -6.16 -4.32 7.26
C PRO A 143 -6.40 -2.98 6.53
N LEU A 144 -5.46 -2.02 6.61
CA LEU A 144 -5.58 -0.76 5.87
C LEU A 144 -5.62 -1.00 4.35
N TYR A 145 -4.78 -1.89 3.81
CA TYR A 145 -4.83 -2.24 2.38
C TYR A 145 -6.21 -2.71 1.93
N PHE A 146 -6.92 -3.47 2.80
CA PHE A 146 -8.27 -3.91 2.52
C PHE A 146 -9.24 -2.73 2.42
N PHE A 147 -9.22 -1.81 3.39
CA PHE A 147 -10.10 -0.63 3.36
C PHE A 147 -9.81 0.26 2.15
N GLU A 148 -8.54 0.44 1.80
CA GLU A 148 -8.13 1.19 0.61
C GLU A 148 -8.61 0.57 -0.69
N VAL A 149 -8.44 -0.75 -0.87
CA VAL A 149 -8.89 -1.41 -2.09
C VAL A 149 -10.41 -1.53 -2.16
N ALA A 150 -11.09 -1.73 -1.04
CA ALA A 150 -12.55 -1.74 -0.99
C ALA A 150 -13.12 -0.36 -1.36
N TRP A 151 -12.53 0.72 -0.82
CA TRP A 151 -12.86 2.09 -1.18
C TRP A 151 -12.62 2.36 -2.66
N LEU A 152 -11.44 1.99 -3.19
CA LEU A 152 -11.10 2.12 -4.59
C LEU A 152 -12.11 1.37 -5.49
N TYR A 153 -12.43 0.12 -5.17
CA TYR A 153 -13.39 -0.69 -5.93
C TYR A 153 -14.76 0.00 -6.01
N LEU A 154 -15.29 0.45 -4.88
CA LEU A 154 -16.58 1.13 -4.85
C LEU A 154 -16.55 2.47 -5.59
N ALA A 155 -15.49 3.26 -5.42
CA ALA A 155 -15.34 4.56 -6.09
C ALA A 155 -15.31 4.39 -7.62
N LEU A 156 -14.60 3.36 -8.11
CA LEU A 156 -14.58 3.02 -9.53
C LEU A 156 -15.94 2.51 -10.03
N LYS A 157 -16.67 1.71 -9.24
CA LYS A 157 -18.01 1.23 -9.60
C LYS A 157 -19.02 2.35 -9.74
N ILE A 158 -19.02 3.31 -8.82
CA ILE A 158 -19.81 4.53 -8.92
C ILE A 158 -19.54 5.25 -10.23
N SER A 159 -18.26 5.44 -10.55
CA SER A 159 -17.88 6.27 -11.70
C SER A 159 -18.35 5.70 -13.04
N GLN A 160 -18.50 4.38 -13.12
CA GLN A 160 -18.93 3.70 -14.33
C GLN A 160 -20.46 3.60 -14.44
N ASN A 161 -21.17 3.57 -13.31
CA ASN A 161 -22.61 3.33 -13.24
C ASN A 161 -23.34 4.45 -12.49
N ALA A 162 -23.09 5.71 -12.88
CA ALA A 162 -23.58 6.91 -12.19
C ALA A 162 -25.11 6.92 -11.92
N PHE A 163 -25.90 6.16 -12.68
CA PHE A 163 -27.36 6.13 -12.59
C PHE A 163 -27.97 5.09 -11.64
N LYS A 164 -27.20 4.16 -11.07
CA LYS A 164 -27.72 3.16 -10.10
C LYS A 164 -26.93 3.16 -8.80
N PHE A 165 -26.68 4.36 -8.26
CA PHE A 165 -26.20 4.48 -6.89
C PHE A 165 -27.31 4.06 -5.93
N THR A 166 -27.07 3.03 -5.13
CA THR A 166 -28.06 2.53 -4.17
C THR A 166 -27.74 3.01 -2.76
N ALA A 167 -28.75 3.18 -1.91
CA ALA A 167 -28.58 3.49 -0.49
C ALA A 167 -27.62 2.51 0.20
N ILE A 168 -27.64 1.24 -0.21
CA ILE A 168 -26.73 0.20 0.26
C ILE A 168 -25.26 0.58 0.01
N GLN A 169 -24.93 1.10 -1.17
CA GLN A 169 -23.56 1.54 -1.47
C GLN A 169 -23.15 2.71 -0.57
N ALA A 170 -24.06 3.67 -0.31
CA ALA A 170 -23.80 4.78 0.61
C ALA A 170 -23.47 4.29 2.03
N VAL A 171 -24.23 3.31 2.53
CA VAL A 171 -24.00 2.68 3.82
C VAL A 171 -22.62 2.01 3.85
N PHE A 172 -22.26 1.25 2.82
CA PHE A 172 -20.93 0.65 2.73
C PHE A 172 -19.80 1.67 2.71
N PHE A 173 -19.96 2.79 1.99
CA PHE A 173 -18.99 3.89 2.02
C PHE A 173 -18.85 4.50 3.41
N GLY A 174 -19.97 4.76 4.10
CA GLY A 174 -19.95 5.25 5.47
C GLY A 174 -19.25 4.29 6.43
N LEU A 175 -19.54 2.99 6.33
CA LEU A 175 -18.90 1.96 7.16
C LEU A 175 -17.39 1.85 6.88
N ILE A 176 -16.98 1.83 5.61
CA ILE A 176 -15.55 1.81 5.26
C ILE A 176 -14.86 3.08 5.74
N ALA A 177 -15.51 4.25 5.66
CA ALA A 177 -14.94 5.51 6.15
C ALA A 177 -14.68 5.46 7.67
N ILE A 178 -15.65 4.97 8.44
CA ILE A 178 -15.53 4.83 9.89
C ILE A 178 -14.45 3.79 10.23
N LEU A 179 -14.58 2.56 9.73
CA LEU A 179 -13.70 1.46 10.08
C LEU A 179 -12.27 1.68 9.58
N GLY A 180 -12.10 2.16 8.34
CA GLY A 180 -10.79 2.49 7.79
C GLY A 180 -10.08 3.60 8.57
N THR A 181 -10.82 4.61 9.05
CA THR A 181 -10.24 5.67 9.88
C THR A 181 -9.85 5.16 11.28
N LEU A 182 -10.71 4.34 11.92
CA LEU A 182 -10.40 3.71 13.21
C LEU A 182 -9.27 2.65 13.10
N GLN A 183 -8.99 2.17 11.88
CA GLN A 183 -7.84 1.33 11.60
C GLN A 183 -6.56 2.17 11.53
N LYS A 184 -6.57 3.23 10.71
CA LYS A 184 -5.45 4.15 10.56
C LYS A 184 -5.93 5.50 10.04
N GLU A 185 -5.50 6.58 10.69
CA GLU A 185 -5.93 7.95 10.43
C GLU A 185 -5.59 8.45 9.02
N VAL A 186 -4.56 7.88 8.38
CA VAL A 186 -4.19 8.19 6.98
C VAL A 186 -5.35 7.93 6.01
N PHE A 187 -6.30 7.08 6.37
CA PHE A 187 -7.48 6.82 5.56
C PHE A 187 -8.35 8.08 5.35
N LEU A 188 -8.33 9.04 6.28
CA LEU A 188 -8.98 10.35 6.09
C LEU A 188 -8.41 11.11 4.88
N VAL A 189 -7.10 10.97 4.62
CA VAL A 189 -6.47 11.58 3.44
C VAL A 189 -7.01 10.97 2.15
N VAL A 190 -7.22 9.65 2.13
CA VAL A 190 -7.82 8.93 0.99
C VAL A 190 -9.24 9.44 0.74
N ILE A 191 -10.05 9.58 1.79
CA ILE A 191 -11.43 10.08 1.68
C ILE A 191 -11.45 11.54 1.21
N ALA A 192 -10.64 12.41 1.82
CA ALA A 192 -10.55 13.82 1.46
C ALA A 192 -10.11 14.02 0.01
N ALA A 193 -9.12 13.25 -0.45
CA ALA A 193 -8.68 13.26 -1.84
C ALA A 193 -9.75 12.76 -2.80
N THR A 194 -10.56 11.78 -2.38
CA THR A 194 -11.70 11.30 -3.17
C THR A 194 -12.76 12.40 -3.29
N TRP A 195 -13.12 13.02 -2.17
CA TRP A 195 -14.03 14.16 -2.17
C TRP A 195 -13.54 15.28 -3.10
N ALA A 196 -12.29 15.72 -2.95
CA ALA A 196 -11.70 16.76 -3.77
C ALA A 196 -11.73 16.39 -5.26
N PHE A 197 -11.37 15.15 -5.62
CA PHE A 197 -11.43 14.68 -6.99
C PHE A 197 -12.84 14.81 -7.59
N PHE A 198 -13.86 14.29 -6.90
CA PHE A 198 -15.24 14.33 -7.39
C PHE A 198 -15.82 15.75 -7.39
N LEU A 199 -15.39 16.62 -6.46
CA LEU A 199 -15.71 18.04 -6.45
C LEU A 199 -15.16 18.73 -7.70
N PHE A 200 -13.88 18.55 -8.02
CA PHE A 200 -13.26 19.13 -9.22
C PHE A 200 -13.83 18.56 -10.53
N GLN A 201 -14.32 17.31 -10.52
CA GLN A 201 -15.08 16.74 -11.63
C GLN A 201 -16.54 17.23 -11.68
N LYS A 202 -16.97 18.12 -10.77
CA LYS A 202 -18.32 18.66 -10.63
C LYS A 202 -19.42 17.59 -10.54
N GLN A 203 -19.09 16.40 -10.02
CA GLN A 203 -20.05 15.30 -9.88
C GLN A 203 -20.82 15.43 -8.57
N ARG A 204 -22.15 15.44 -8.58
CA ARG A 204 -22.99 15.60 -7.36
C ARG A 204 -22.67 14.63 -6.22
N ILE A 205 -22.11 13.46 -6.53
CA ILE A 205 -21.73 12.47 -5.52
C ILE A 205 -20.55 12.91 -4.63
N HIS A 206 -19.90 14.04 -4.90
CA HIS A 206 -18.94 14.62 -3.96
C HIS A 206 -19.55 14.86 -2.57
N TRP A 207 -20.86 15.18 -2.47
CA TRP A 207 -21.53 15.33 -1.18
C TRP A 207 -21.54 14.04 -0.34
N LEU A 208 -21.64 12.87 -0.98
CA LEU A 208 -21.49 11.59 -0.29
C LEU A 208 -20.09 11.48 0.34
N PHE A 209 -19.04 11.78 -0.44
CA PHE A 209 -17.67 11.69 0.05
C PHE A 209 -17.36 12.73 1.13
N LEU A 210 -18.01 13.90 1.07
CA LEU A 210 -17.96 14.87 2.18
C LEU A 210 -18.64 14.31 3.44
N GLY A 211 -19.79 13.66 3.28
CA GLY A 211 -20.46 12.95 4.38
C GLY A 211 -19.59 11.84 4.97
N CYS A 212 -18.93 11.03 4.14
CA CYS A 212 -17.97 10.02 4.58
C CYS A 212 -16.77 10.64 5.31
N LEU A 213 -16.26 11.78 4.84
CA LEU A 213 -15.19 12.51 5.51
C LEU A 213 -15.64 12.97 6.90
N GLY A 214 -16.86 13.51 7.00
CA GLY A 214 -17.47 13.89 8.27
C GLY A 214 -17.64 12.70 9.22
N LEU A 215 -18.14 11.57 8.72
CA LEU A 215 -18.29 10.34 9.52
C LEU A 215 -16.95 9.78 10.00
N GLY A 216 -15.94 9.72 9.13
CA GLY A 216 -14.59 9.28 9.50
C GLY A 216 -13.96 10.21 10.53
N ALA A 217 -14.05 11.53 10.33
CA ALA A 217 -13.51 12.52 11.27
C ALA A 217 -14.25 12.48 12.62
N ALA A 218 -15.57 12.31 12.62
CA ALA A 218 -16.36 12.14 13.83
C ALA A 218 -15.98 10.86 14.58
N ALA A 219 -15.82 9.73 13.87
CA ALA A 219 -15.38 8.48 14.48
C ALA A 219 -13.97 8.61 15.10
N HIS A 220 -13.03 9.24 14.39
CA HIS A 220 -11.70 9.53 14.92
C HIS A 220 -11.78 10.43 16.15
N GLY A 221 -12.57 11.51 16.11
CA GLY A 221 -12.74 12.45 17.22
C GLY A 221 -13.38 11.77 18.44
N LEU A 222 -14.37 10.90 18.25
CA LEU A 222 -14.97 10.11 19.32
C LEU A 222 -13.98 9.11 19.93
N ALA A 223 -13.17 8.45 19.09
CA ALA A 223 -12.12 7.55 19.57
C ALA A 223 -11.07 8.32 20.36
N ASP A 224 -10.58 9.46 19.85
CA ASP A 224 -9.61 10.32 20.53
C ASP A 224 -10.15 10.90 21.84
N TRP A 225 -11.44 11.25 21.87
CA TRP A 225 -12.11 11.73 23.09
C TRP A 225 -12.25 10.64 24.16
N HIS A 226 -12.66 9.42 23.77
CA HIS A 226 -12.86 8.32 24.71
C HIS A 226 -11.52 7.67 25.14
N PHE A 227 -10.56 7.62 24.23
CA PHE A 227 -9.24 7.05 24.42
C PHE A 227 -8.19 8.15 24.31
N ALA A 228 -8.17 9.07 25.27
CA ALA A 228 -7.25 10.19 25.26
C ALA A 228 -5.77 9.71 25.26
N PRO A 229 -4.87 10.40 24.52
CA PRO A 229 -3.47 10.02 24.48
C PRO A 229 -2.77 10.31 25.81
N ILE A 230 -1.77 9.49 26.19
CA ILE A 230 -0.98 9.67 27.44
C ILE A 230 -0.37 11.08 27.53
N GLN A 231 0.06 11.60 26.39
CA GLN A 231 0.62 12.94 26.27
C GLN A 231 -0.06 13.66 25.11
N THR A 232 -0.75 14.74 25.42
CA THR A 232 -1.20 15.74 24.46
C THR A 232 -0.02 16.62 24.05
N ASP A 233 0.92 16.05 23.30
CA ASP A 233 1.99 16.84 22.69
C ASP A 233 1.44 17.50 21.41
N TRP A 234 1.37 18.83 21.39
CA TRP A 234 0.99 19.60 20.19
C TRP A 234 1.84 19.21 18.98
N ARG A 235 3.06 18.71 19.19
CA ARG A 235 3.90 18.22 18.09
C ARG A 235 3.20 17.11 17.31
N ASN A 236 2.36 16.32 17.97
CA ASN A 236 1.68 15.17 17.40
C ASN A 236 0.52 15.51 16.44
N PHE A 237 0.17 16.79 16.24
CA PHE A 237 -0.74 17.15 15.16
C PHE A 237 -0.21 16.73 13.79
N GLY A 238 -1.08 16.18 12.93
CA GLY A 238 -0.70 15.63 11.61
C GLY A 238 0.03 16.64 10.71
N LEU A 239 -0.35 17.92 10.73
CA LEU A 239 0.35 19.01 10.04
C LEU A 239 1.78 19.21 10.54
N ILE A 240 2.00 19.07 11.84
CA ILE A 240 3.34 19.20 12.42
C ILE A 240 4.18 17.97 12.09
N THR A 241 3.59 16.78 11.96
CA THR A 241 4.28 15.61 11.39
C THR A 241 4.81 15.90 9.98
N VAL A 242 4.03 16.60 9.14
CA VAL A 242 4.51 17.03 7.81
C VAL A 242 5.72 17.95 7.91
N LEU A 243 5.62 18.99 8.74
CA LEU A 243 6.71 19.94 8.96
C LEU A 243 7.93 19.27 9.59
N ARG A 244 7.75 18.27 10.46
CA ARG A 244 8.83 17.46 11.05
C ARG A 244 9.52 16.62 9.98
N GLY A 245 8.76 16.02 9.08
CA GLY A 245 9.28 15.33 7.90
C GLY A 245 10.17 16.26 7.08
N LEU A 246 9.63 17.41 6.66
CA LEU A 246 10.37 18.42 5.88
C LEU A 246 11.61 18.95 6.61
N LYS A 247 11.50 19.22 7.92
CA LYS A 247 12.63 19.60 8.77
C LYS A 247 13.72 18.54 8.76
N ARG A 248 13.37 17.25 8.81
CA ARG A 248 14.35 16.16 8.75
C ARG A 248 15.12 16.17 7.43
N TYR A 249 14.46 16.40 6.31
CA TYR A 249 15.13 16.54 5.01
C TYR A 249 16.03 17.78 4.91
N ALA A 250 15.66 18.88 5.59
CA ALA A 250 16.51 20.07 5.67
C ALA A 250 17.78 19.80 6.52
N LEU A 251 17.66 19.00 7.58
CA LEU A 251 18.78 18.63 8.46
C LEU A 251 19.66 17.50 7.90
N ALA A 252 19.10 16.64 7.06
CA ALA A 252 19.76 15.48 6.46
C ALA A 252 19.51 15.46 4.95
N PRO A 253 20.24 16.29 4.17
CA PRO A 253 19.98 16.45 2.74
C PRO A 253 20.30 15.18 1.92
N ASP A 254 21.12 14.28 2.47
CA ASP A 254 21.41 12.95 1.93
C ASP A 254 20.15 12.09 1.78
N LEU A 255 19.10 12.34 2.57
CA LEU A 255 17.81 11.66 2.42
C LEU A 255 17.14 11.96 1.06
N TRP A 256 17.34 13.15 0.48
CA TRP A 256 16.80 13.49 -0.84
C TRP A 256 17.36 12.59 -1.94
N ILE A 257 18.63 12.22 -1.82
CA ILE A 257 19.33 11.37 -2.81
C ILE A 257 18.86 9.91 -2.70
N ARG A 258 18.32 9.51 -1.54
CA ARG A 258 17.79 8.16 -1.31
C ARG A 258 16.35 8.00 -1.78
N LEU A 259 15.56 9.07 -1.86
CA LEU A 259 14.15 9.01 -2.28
C LEU A 259 13.93 8.24 -3.60
N PRO A 260 14.67 8.51 -4.69
CA PRO A 260 14.47 7.78 -5.94
C PRO A 260 14.84 6.30 -5.81
N VAL A 261 15.82 5.96 -4.96
CA VAL A 261 16.20 4.57 -4.66
C VAL A 261 15.10 3.88 -3.85
N SER A 262 14.51 4.55 -2.86
CA SER A 262 13.34 4.05 -2.13
C SER A 262 12.16 3.78 -3.06
N TRP A 263 11.85 4.70 -3.99
CA TRP A 263 10.78 4.51 -4.97
C TRP A 263 11.07 3.38 -5.96
N LEU A 264 12.32 3.27 -6.41
CA LEU A 264 12.80 2.16 -7.22
C LEU A 264 12.68 0.84 -6.46
N LEU A 265 13.03 0.80 -5.17
CA LEU A 265 12.92 -0.41 -4.36
C LEU A 265 11.48 -0.75 -3.97
N ALA A 266 10.55 0.20 -4.03
CA ALA A 266 9.12 -0.04 -3.78
C ALA A 266 8.41 -0.71 -4.97
N TYR A 267 8.65 -0.24 -6.19
CA TYR A 267 7.91 -0.69 -7.38
C TYR A 267 8.80 -1.07 -8.58
N GLY A 268 10.11 -1.13 -8.38
CA GLY A 268 11.06 -1.51 -9.42
C GLY A 268 10.94 -0.67 -10.68
N PHE A 269 11.04 -1.35 -11.81
CA PHE A 269 10.91 -0.79 -13.14
C PHE A 269 9.48 -0.84 -13.68
N LEU A 270 8.46 -1.05 -12.83
CA LEU A 270 7.07 -0.96 -13.27
C LEU A 270 6.72 0.45 -13.79
N TRP A 271 7.52 1.46 -13.44
CA TRP A 271 7.47 2.83 -13.96
C TRP A 271 7.85 2.97 -15.45
N LEU A 272 8.44 1.94 -16.08
CA LEU A 272 8.87 1.98 -17.48
C LEU A 272 7.73 2.09 -18.50
N GLY A 273 6.47 2.06 -18.08
CA GLY A 273 5.32 2.33 -18.95
C GLY A 273 5.24 3.78 -19.43
N ARG A 274 6.22 4.25 -20.23
CA ARG A 274 6.28 5.60 -20.82
C ARG A 274 5.24 5.78 -21.94
N GLY A 275 4.83 7.02 -22.16
CA GLY A 275 3.94 7.41 -23.27
C GLY A 275 2.54 7.87 -22.84
N VAL A 276 1.84 8.52 -23.77
CA VAL A 276 0.42 8.88 -23.60
C VAL A 276 -0.38 7.59 -23.56
N VAL A 277 -0.94 7.27 -22.39
CA VAL A 277 -1.82 6.11 -22.24
C VAL A 277 -3.15 6.44 -22.90
N VAL A 278 -3.40 5.85 -24.07
CA VAL A 278 -4.71 5.93 -24.72
C VAL A 278 -5.64 4.97 -23.99
N VAL A 279 -6.33 5.49 -22.97
CA VAL A 279 -7.34 4.75 -22.21
C VAL A 279 -8.70 4.91 -22.89
N PRO A 280 -9.50 3.83 -23.07
CA PRO A 280 -10.88 3.93 -23.56
C PRO A 280 -11.67 4.97 -22.75
N SER A 281 -12.57 5.71 -23.41
CA SER A 281 -13.35 6.79 -22.77
C SER A 281 -14.00 6.36 -21.46
N ALA A 282 -14.58 5.16 -21.42
CA ALA A 282 -15.22 4.56 -20.25
C ALA A 282 -14.29 4.31 -19.04
N GLN A 283 -12.97 4.27 -19.25
CA GLN A 283 -11.97 4.01 -18.20
C GLN A 283 -11.14 5.25 -17.83
N ARG A 284 -11.26 6.36 -18.58
CA ARG A 284 -10.46 7.59 -18.34
C ARG A 284 -10.66 8.16 -16.94
N PHE A 285 -11.88 8.12 -16.43
CA PHE A 285 -12.18 8.60 -15.08
C PHE A 285 -11.36 7.84 -14.02
N GLY A 286 -11.45 6.50 -14.05
CA GLY A 286 -10.74 5.64 -13.12
C GLY A 286 -9.22 5.80 -13.22
N PHE A 287 -8.69 5.99 -14.43
CA PHE A 287 -7.26 6.25 -14.63
C PHE A 287 -6.81 7.56 -13.98
N ARG A 288 -7.54 8.67 -14.18
CA ARG A 288 -7.23 9.97 -13.56
C ARG A 288 -7.33 9.92 -12.03
N TYR A 289 -8.33 9.21 -11.52
CA TYR A 289 -8.48 8.99 -10.08
C TYR A 289 -7.29 8.23 -9.48
N LEU A 290 -6.89 7.13 -10.11
CA LEU A 290 -5.71 6.35 -9.72
C LEU A 290 -4.42 7.18 -9.82
N GLN A 291 -4.28 8.04 -10.83
CA GLN A 291 -3.15 8.95 -10.96
C GLN A 291 -3.06 9.92 -9.78
N LEU A 292 -4.18 10.57 -9.41
CA LEU A 292 -4.23 11.47 -8.26
C LEU A 292 -3.85 10.71 -6.97
N MET A 293 -4.46 9.56 -6.73
CA MET A 293 -4.16 8.77 -5.54
C MET A 293 -2.70 8.31 -5.49
N SER A 294 -2.14 7.90 -6.63
CA SER A 294 -0.71 7.54 -6.72
C SER A 294 0.20 8.73 -6.42
N LEU A 295 -0.16 9.93 -6.88
CA LEU A 295 0.58 11.16 -6.58
C LEU A 295 0.52 11.51 -5.10
N ILE A 296 -0.64 11.34 -4.45
CA ILE A 296 -0.78 11.57 -3.01
C ILE A 296 0.12 10.62 -2.22
N TRP A 297 0.15 9.33 -2.56
CA TRP A 297 1.05 8.38 -1.90
C TRP A 297 2.53 8.67 -2.14
N LEU A 298 2.87 9.18 -3.34
CA LEU A 298 4.21 9.67 -3.62
C LEU A 298 4.56 10.85 -2.68
N VAL A 299 3.67 11.83 -2.55
CA VAL A 299 3.87 12.99 -1.64
C VAL A 299 3.96 12.52 -0.18
N LEU A 300 3.06 11.64 0.28
CA LEU A 300 3.10 11.08 1.63
C LEU A 300 4.42 10.35 1.90
N SER A 301 4.98 9.65 0.91
CA SER A 301 6.27 8.96 1.05
C SER A 301 7.45 9.91 1.27
N ILE A 302 7.38 11.12 0.70
CA ILE A 302 8.38 12.18 0.95
C ILE A 302 8.21 12.68 2.38
N VAL A 303 6.97 12.99 2.75
CA VAL A 303 6.64 13.56 4.06
C VAL A 303 6.90 12.60 5.23
N GLY A 304 6.93 11.29 4.96
CA GLY A 304 7.21 10.23 5.92
C GLY A 304 8.55 10.29 6.65
N GLY A 305 9.47 11.18 6.25
CA GLY A 305 10.64 11.53 7.06
C GLY A 305 11.54 10.34 7.40
N GLY A 306 11.83 9.45 6.45
CA GLY A 306 12.72 8.30 6.63
C GLY A 306 12.04 6.92 6.63
N ASP A 307 10.75 6.86 6.31
CA ASP A 307 10.00 5.59 6.09
C ASP A 307 9.37 5.56 4.68
N THR A 308 10.10 6.13 3.72
CA THR A 308 9.60 6.42 2.36
C THR A 308 9.13 5.18 1.63
N THR A 309 9.94 4.11 1.62
CA THR A 309 9.60 2.88 0.89
C THR A 309 8.33 2.25 1.45
N ARG A 310 8.21 2.11 2.78
CA ARG A 310 7.01 1.54 3.41
C ARG A 310 5.79 2.40 3.11
N ILE A 311 5.87 3.73 3.32
CA ILE A 311 4.73 4.61 3.11
C ILE A 311 4.30 4.61 1.65
N PHE A 312 5.24 4.53 0.71
CA PHE A 312 4.86 4.44 -0.70
C PHE A 312 4.17 3.11 -1.02
N VAL A 313 4.68 2.00 -0.45
CA VAL A 313 4.05 0.67 -0.58
C VAL A 313 2.72 0.59 0.15
N ASN A 314 2.48 1.35 1.22
CA ASN A 314 1.17 1.44 1.86
C ASN A 314 0.10 1.91 0.86
N GLY A 315 0.46 2.72 -0.15
CA GLY A 315 -0.42 3.08 -1.27
C GLY A 315 -0.61 2.05 -2.36
N LEU A 316 -0.18 0.78 -2.16
CA LEU A 316 -0.17 -0.28 -3.16
C LEU A 316 -1.47 -0.42 -3.94
N PRO A 317 -2.68 -0.40 -3.34
CA PRO A 317 -3.91 -0.56 -4.10
C PRO A 317 -4.06 0.46 -5.23
N PHE A 318 -3.60 1.69 -5.00
CA PHE A 318 -3.66 2.78 -5.98
C PHE A 318 -2.45 2.74 -6.92
N VAL A 319 -1.24 2.74 -6.36
CA VAL A 319 0.02 2.89 -7.11
C VAL A 319 0.25 1.68 -8.01
N LEU A 320 0.13 0.46 -7.48
CA LEU A 320 0.35 -0.75 -8.29
C LEU A 320 -0.69 -0.86 -9.40
N THR A 321 -1.96 -0.61 -9.10
CA THR A 321 -3.03 -0.63 -10.12
C THR A 321 -2.76 0.39 -11.22
N PHE A 322 -2.35 1.61 -10.86
CA PHE A 322 -1.96 2.64 -11.83
C PHE A 322 -0.80 2.19 -12.73
N LEU A 323 0.27 1.64 -12.14
CA LEU A 323 1.43 1.17 -12.89
C LEU A 323 1.09 0.00 -13.83
N LEU A 324 0.27 -0.96 -13.38
CA LEU A 324 -0.17 -2.07 -14.22
C LEU A 324 -1.02 -1.60 -15.41
N ILE A 325 -1.87 -0.58 -15.24
CA ILE A 325 -2.62 0.02 -16.36
C ILE A 325 -1.66 0.69 -17.35
N ARG A 326 -0.63 1.40 -16.86
CA ARG A 326 0.39 1.99 -17.75
C ARG A 326 1.14 0.93 -18.55
N LEU A 327 1.58 -0.15 -17.91
CA LEU A 327 2.23 -1.28 -18.58
C LEU A 327 1.27 -2.03 -19.51
N HIS A 328 -0.02 -2.06 -19.20
CA HIS A 328 -1.04 -2.67 -20.07
C HIS A 328 -1.14 -1.97 -21.43
N ALA A 329 -0.87 -0.66 -21.50
CA ALA A 329 -0.83 0.06 -22.76
C ALA A 329 0.45 -0.19 -23.57
N GLN A 330 1.45 -0.86 -23.00
CA GLN A 330 2.74 -1.11 -23.66
C GLN A 330 2.79 -2.45 -24.40
N PRO A 331 3.77 -2.61 -25.32
CA PRO A 331 4.13 -3.91 -25.85
C PRO A 331 4.45 -4.91 -24.74
N ARG A 332 4.18 -6.20 -24.98
CA ARG A 332 4.35 -7.27 -23.97
C ARG A 332 5.78 -7.35 -23.42
N TRP A 333 6.78 -7.11 -24.26
CA TRP A 333 8.19 -7.15 -23.86
C TRP A 333 8.53 -6.11 -22.80
N VAL A 334 7.87 -4.94 -22.79
CA VAL A 334 8.10 -3.90 -21.77
C VAL A 334 7.64 -4.40 -20.40
N GLY A 335 6.44 -5.00 -20.34
CA GLY A 335 5.92 -5.56 -19.09
C GLY A 335 6.78 -6.70 -18.55
N CYS A 336 7.20 -7.64 -19.41
CA CYS A 336 8.08 -8.74 -19.01
C CYS A 336 9.47 -8.25 -18.61
N GLY A 337 10.06 -7.34 -19.39
CA GLY A 337 11.38 -6.75 -19.11
C GLY A 337 11.39 -5.96 -17.81
N ALA A 338 10.34 -5.15 -17.56
CA ALA A 338 10.17 -4.44 -16.30
C ALA A 338 10.08 -5.41 -15.11
N ALA A 339 9.29 -6.48 -15.22
CA ALA A 339 9.17 -7.47 -14.15
C ALA A 339 10.52 -8.17 -13.88
N MET A 340 11.20 -8.65 -14.92
CA MET A 340 12.49 -9.32 -14.79
C MET A 340 13.57 -8.41 -14.19
N ALA A 341 13.68 -7.18 -14.69
CA ALA A 341 14.63 -6.19 -14.17
C ALA A 341 14.32 -5.78 -12.71
N SER A 342 13.12 -6.05 -12.23
CA SER A 342 12.75 -5.71 -10.86
C SER A 342 12.92 -6.87 -9.87
N LEU A 343 13.17 -8.11 -10.33
CA LEU A 343 13.36 -9.26 -9.45
C LEU A 343 14.45 -9.06 -8.38
N PRO A 344 15.64 -8.50 -8.70
CA PRO A 344 16.66 -8.25 -7.67
C PRO A 344 16.18 -7.26 -6.59
N LEU A 345 15.34 -6.30 -6.97
CA LEU A 345 14.80 -5.27 -6.09
C LEU A 345 13.73 -5.82 -5.12
N MET A 346 13.10 -6.95 -5.46
CA MET A 346 12.14 -7.64 -4.60
C MET A 346 12.79 -8.40 -3.44
N ARG A 347 14.13 -8.58 -3.46
CA ARG A 347 14.92 -9.28 -2.43
C ARG A 347 14.39 -10.67 -2.07
N LEU A 348 14.06 -11.47 -3.09
CA LEU A 348 13.44 -12.79 -2.91
C LEU A 348 14.36 -13.81 -2.21
N HIS A 349 15.67 -13.57 -2.21
CA HIS A 349 16.69 -14.47 -1.66
C HIS A 349 16.92 -14.33 -0.14
N LEU A 350 16.26 -13.37 0.52
CA LEU A 350 16.44 -13.10 1.95
C LEU A 350 15.11 -13.21 2.69
N LEU A 351 15.12 -13.57 3.96
CA LEU A 351 14.00 -13.39 4.89
C LEU A 351 14.37 -12.28 5.88
N GLU A 352 13.37 -11.50 6.31
CA GLU A 352 13.62 -10.47 7.31
C GLU A 352 14.02 -11.16 8.63
N PRO A 353 15.14 -10.79 9.26
CA PRO A 353 15.55 -11.45 10.50
C PRO A 353 14.67 -11.00 11.66
N ASP A 354 14.66 -11.77 12.75
CA ASP A 354 14.05 -11.31 14.00
C ASP A 354 14.79 -10.08 14.54
N LEU A 355 14.20 -8.89 14.38
CA LEU A 355 14.82 -7.62 14.81
C LEU A 355 14.86 -7.46 16.34
N GLY A 356 14.12 -8.25 17.11
CA GLY A 356 14.27 -8.32 18.56
C GLY A 356 15.53 -9.07 18.98
N LEU A 357 15.96 -10.07 18.20
CA LEU A 357 17.20 -10.81 18.47
C LEU A 357 18.41 -10.23 17.75
N PHE A 358 18.22 -9.64 16.57
CA PHE A 358 19.27 -9.12 15.70
C PHE A 358 19.01 -7.66 15.28
N PRO A 359 18.93 -6.70 16.22
CA PRO A 359 18.57 -5.31 15.92
C PRO A 359 19.52 -4.62 14.94
N GLN A 360 20.81 -4.99 14.94
CA GLN A 360 21.82 -4.48 13.99
C GLN A 360 21.47 -4.77 12.53
N LYS A 361 20.65 -5.80 12.26
CA LYS A 361 20.23 -6.15 10.90
C LYS A 361 19.18 -5.21 10.33
N ASN A 362 18.57 -4.34 11.14
CA ASN A 362 17.60 -3.35 10.65
C ASN A 362 18.19 -2.44 9.54
N LEU A 363 19.48 -2.13 9.61
CA LEU A 363 20.17 -1.34 8.57
C LEU A 363 20.13 -2.01 7.19
N GLU A 364 20.05 -3.33 7.11
CA GLU A 364 19.92 -4.03 5.82
C GLU A 364 18.51 -3.83 5.22
N TRP A 365 17.48 -3.63 6.05
CA TRP A 365 16.06 -3.59 5.70
C TRP A 365 15.43 -2.19 5.73
N CYS A 366 16.21 -1.17 6.10
CA CYS A 366 15.85 0.24 6.07
C CYS A 366 16.68 0.97 5.01
N VAL A 367 16.12 1.16 3.81
CA VAL A 367 16.79 1.83 2.68
C VAL A 367 17.12 3.28 3.03
N GLU A 368 16.24 3.90 3.81
CA GLU A 368 16.36 5.28 4.27
C GLU A 368 17.49 5.44 5.28
N CYS A 369 17.91 4.34 5.93
CA CYS A 369 19.02 4.27 6.87
C CYS A 369 20.37 4.01 6.18
N TRP A 370 20.40 3.73 4.88
CA TRP A 370 21.62 3.42 4.15
C TRP A 370 22.50 4.62 3.92
N THR A 371 23.81 4.46 3.98
CA THR A 371 24.75 5.46 3.47
C THR A 371 24.61 5.68 1.96
N LEU A 372 25.16 6.77 1.44
CA LEU A 372 25.20 7.02 -0.01
C LEU A 372 25.93 5.88 -0.76
N ALA A 373 27.01 5.36 -0.19
CA ALA A 373 27.76 4.24 -0.74
C ALA A 373 26.89 2.99 -0.89
N GLN A 374 26.02 2.69 0.08
CA GLN A 374 25.09 1.56 0.01
C GLN A 374 23.98 1.77 -1.03
N SER A 375 23.59 3.01 -1.30
CA SER A 375 22.56 3.34 -2.30
C SER A 375 23.10 3.39 -3.73
N TRP A 376 24.40 3.63 -3.91
CA TRP A 376 25.03 3.82 -5.23
C TRP A 376 24.83 2.67 -6.22
N PRO A 377 24.96 1.38 -5.85
CA PRO A 377 24.74 0.28 -6.79
C PRO A 377 23.34 0.30 -7.41
N TYR A 378 22.33 0.74 -6.68
CA TYR A 378 20.95 0.83 -7.16
C TYR A 378 20.75 1.96 -8.17
N TRP A 379 21.47 3.09 -8.01
CA TRP A 379 21.50 4.16 -8.99
C TRP A 379 22.12 3.71 -10.31
N VAL A 380 23.29 3.05 -10.24
CA VAL A 380 23.97 2.50 -11.42
C VAL A 380 23.07 1.48 -12.11
N TYR A 381 22.43 0.58 -11.33
CA TYR A 381 21.50 -0.40 -11.86
C TYR A 381 20.30 0.26 -12.56
N ALA A 382 19.71 1.30 -11.97
CA ALA A 382 18.62 2.06 -12.56
C ALA A 382 19.01 2.69 -13.90
N ALA A 383 20.17 3.35 -13.94
CA ALA A 383 20.68 3.99 -15.16
C ALA A 383 20.92 2.98 -16.27
N LEU A 384 21.52 1.82 -15.95
CA LEU A 384 21.77 0.74 -16.91
C LEU A 384 20.46 0.22 -17.52
N ILE A 385 19.48 -0.14 -16.68
CA ILE A 385 18.19 -0.67 -17.16
C ILE A 385 17.44 0.38 -17.98
N LEU A 386 17.47 1.65 -17.58
CA LEU A 386 16.89 2.75 -18.35
C LEU A 386 17.56 2.91 -19.72
N GLY A 387 18.89 2.80 -19.78
CA GLY A 387 19.66 2.83 -21.03
C GLY A 387 19.31 1.67 -21.96
N VAL A 388 19.27 0.44 -21.44
CA VAL A 388 18.85 -0.76 -22.17
C VAL A 388 17.43 -0.61 -22.70
N TYR A 389 16.49 -0.18 -21.86
CA TYR A 389 15.10 0.07 -22.25
C TYR A 389 15.01 1.09 -23.39
N GLN A 390 15.71 2.23 -23.28
CA GLN A 390 15.70 3.27 -24.31
C GLN A 390 16.31 2.79 -25.63
N TYR A 391 17.37 1.98 -25.57
CA TYR A 391 17.98 1.39 -26.76
C TYR A 391 16.99 0.48 -27.52
N PHE A 392 16.32 -0.43 -26.80
CA PHE A 392 15.36 -1.35 -27.41
C PHE A 392 14.10 -0.65 -27.90
N ALA A 393 13.57 0.33 -27.15
CA ALA A 393 12.41 1.12 -27.56
C ALA A 393 12.67 1.80 -28.92
N ARG A 394 13.80 2.51 -29.07
CA ARG A 394 14.17 3.19 -30.32
C ARG A 394 14.37 2.22 -31.48
N ARG A 395 14.99 1.06 -31.24
CA ARG A 395 15.23 0.06 -32.29
C ARG A 395 13.93 -0.56 -32.81
N LEU A 396 12.97 -0.83 -31.92
CA LEU A 396 11.68 -1.38 -32.30
C LEU A 396 10.81 -0.34 -33.01
N GLU A 397 10.77 0.90 -32.52
CA GLU A 397 10.09 2.01 -33.20
C GLU A 397 10.62 2.24 -34.62
N ALA A 398 11.95 2.22 -34.80
CA ALA A 398 12.57 2.34 -36.12
C ALA A 398 12.24 1.16 -37.05
N ALA A 399 12.10 -0.05 -36.51
CA ALA A 399 11.72 -1.23 -37.28
C ALA A 399 10.26 -1.16 -37.75
N ASP A 400 9.35 -0.67 -36.91
CA ASP A 400 7.93 -0.49 -37.25
C ASP A 400 7.73 0.63 -38.29
N ALA A 401 8.44 1.75 -38.14
CA ALA A 401 8.41 2.83 -39.13
C ALA A 401 8.85 2.35 -40.53
N ARG A 402 9.90 1.53 -40.63
CA ARG A 402 10.35 0.95 -41.91
C ARG A 402 9.34 0.00 -42.55
N LYS A 403 8.55 -0.72 -41.75
CA LYS A 403 7.47 -1.58 -42.27
C LYS A 403 6.32 -0.75 -42.83
N SER A 404 5.97 0.36 -42.19
CA SER A 404 4.89 1.25 -42.64
C SER A 404 5.18 1.98 -43.95
N HIS A 405 6.45 2.13 -44.36
CA HIS A 405 6.84 2.73 -45.65
C HIS A 405 6.94 1.73 -46.81
N LYS A 406 6.79 0.43 -46.54
CA LYS A 406 6.82 -0.64 -47.56
C LYS A 406 5.42 -1.13 -47.96
N ILE A 407 4.38 -0.51 -47.43
CA ILE A 407 2.96 -0.67 -47.78
C ILE A 407 2.56 0.61 -48.49
#